data_AF-U3BBK4-F1
#
_entry.id   AF-U3BBK4-F1
#
_cell.length_a   1.000
_cell.length_b   1.000
_cell.length_c   1.000
_cell.angle_alpha   90.00
_cell.angle_beta   90.00
_cell.angle_gamma   90.00
#
_symmetry.space_group_name_H-M   'P 1'
#
loop_
_entity.id
_entity.type
_entity.pdbx_description
1 polymer ?
#
loop_
_entity_poly.entity_id
_entity_poly.type
_entity_poly.pdbx_seq_one_letter_code
_entity_poly.pdbx_strand_id
1 'polypeptide(L)'
;MGFTSLGLSAPILKAIQEKGYDTPSPIQAQAIPAVIEGKDVMAAAQTGTGKTAAFTLPILQRLDNGQRVKGNHVRALILTPTRELAAQIQDNIETYSRHLSLNSTVVFGGVKINPQMLRLRKGADILVATPGRLMDLYNQNAVKFDQLDVLVLDEADRMLDMGFIRDIRKILALLPEQRQNLLFSATFSDDIRGLAKGLVNNPIEISVTPANSTAKTVEQCVYPADAKKKAPMLVKLIKDGNWHQTLVFSRTKRGANRLSHYLNEQGITSAPIHGNKSQGARTKALSEFKSGDIRVLVATDIAARGIDIPQLPQVVNFELPNVAEDYVHRIGRTGRAGEAGKAISLVCAAEADDLFGIERLIQTVLPRIELDGYQPTNTVPESKLDTRPIKPKKPKKPKKPVAAHANKPSTNEGNKGNPSATPNKRRRRKPNSNASGNNANATKTNGNSGKPAGKPGQSRRRAAPKPAVKAN
;
A
#
# COMPACT_ATOMS: atom_id res chain seq x y z
N MET A 1 6.49 13.63 30.30
CA MET A 1 5.33 14.51 30.00
C MET A 1 4.20 13.64 29.50
N GLY A 2 3.00 13.76 30.07
CA GLY A 2 1.82 12.99 29.64
C GLY A 2 1.00 13.72 28.57
N PHE A 3 -0.09 13.11 28.09
CA PHE A 3 -0.99 13.74 27.12
C PHE A 3 -1.65 15.04 27.62
N THR A 4 -1.80 15.19 28.94
CA THR A 4 -2.38 16.37 29.58
C THR A 4 -1.61 17.66 29.30
N SER A 5 -0.31 17.58 29.00
CA SER A 5 0.51 18.76 28.68
C SER A 5 0.48 19.15 27.19
N LEU A 6 -0.32 18.46 26.35
CA LEU A 6 -0.35 18.69 24.91
C LEU A 6 -1.50 19.60 24.44
N GLY A 7 -2.23 20.23 25.37
CA GLY A 7 -3.31 21.17 25.02
C GLY A 7 -4.61 20.53 24.55
N LEU A 8 -4.85 19.26 24.90
CA LEU A 8 -6.07 18.52 24.56
C LEU A 8 -7.16 18.72 25.61
N SER A 9 -8.42 18.76 25.18
CA SER A 9 -9.59 18.91 26.04
C SER A 9 -9.86 17.67 26.90
N ALA A 10 -10.58 17.85 28.01
CA ALA A 10 -10.92 16.77 28.93
C ALA A 10 -11.67 15.59 28.27
N PRO A 11 -12.62 15.79 27.34
CA PRO A 11 -13.26 14.67 26.62
C PRO A 11 -12.28 13.82 25.80
N ILE A 12 -11.30 14.47 25.14
CA ILE A 12 -10.27 13.77 24.34
C ILE A 12 -9.33 13.01 25.28
N LEU A 13 -8.87 13.65 26.36
CA LEU A 13 -8.00 13.02 27.36
C LEU A 13 -8.65 11.78 27.98
N LYS A 14 -9.97 11.83 28.24
CA LYS A 14 -10.74 10.68 28.72
C LYS A 14 -10.73 9.52 27.71
N ALA A 15 -10.94 9.79 26.42
CA ALA A 15 -10.88 8.75 25.39
C ALA A 15 -9.47 8.12 25.26
N ILE A 16 -8.41 8.94 25.38
CA ILE A 16 -7.02 8.49 25.38
C ILE A 16 -6.75 7.56 26.58
N GLN A 17 -7.23 7.92 27.77
CA GLN A 17 -7.09 7.10 28.97
C GLN A 17 -7.85 5.77 28.84
N GLU A 18 -9.09 5.79 28.34
CA GLU A 18 -9.88 4.56 28.08
C GLU A 18 -9.22 3.64 27.04
N LYS A 19 -8.47 4.21 26.10
CA LYS A 19 -7.67 3.46 25.12
C LYS A 19 -6.38 2.86 25.73
N GLY A 20 -5.98 3.28 26.92
CA GLY A 20 -4.78 2.84 27.61
C GLY A 20 -3.50 3.53 27.12
N TYR A 21 -3.59 4.78 26.67
CA TYR A 21 -2.42 5.55 26.25
C TYR A 21 -1.88 6.39 27.42
N ASP A 22 -0.72 5.99 27.95
CA ASP A 22 -0.10 6.67 29.10
C ASP A 22 0.80 7.83 28.67
N THR A 23 1.72 7.57 27.73
CA THR A 23 2.75 8.53 27.32
C THR A 23 2.70 8.81 25.82
N PRO A 24 2.73 10.09 25.40
CA PRO A 24 2.77 10.42 23.99
C PRO A 24 4.09 9.97 23.36
N SER A 25 4.00 9.40 22.16
CA SER A 25 5.19 9.08 21.37
C SER A 25 5.91 10.36 20.93
N PRO A 26 7.19 10.30 20.53
CA PRO A 26 7.92 11.51 20.15
C PRO A 26 7.29 12.26 18.96
N ILE A 27 6.62 11.56 18.03
CA ILE A 27 5.87 12.22 16.95
C ILE A 27 4.62 12.93 17.48
N GLN A 28 3.92 12.34 18.44
CA GLN A 28 2.72 12.93 19.05
C GLN A 28 3.09 14.17 19.87
N ALA A 29 4.15 14.08 20.68
CA ALA A 29 4.61 15.19 21.52
C ALA A 29 5.00 16.44 20.71
N GLN A 30 5.54 16.26 19.51
CA GLN A 30 5.93 17.37 18.63
C GLN A 30 4.80 17.84 17.72
N ALA A 31 4.05 16.91 17.11
CA ALA A 31 3.04 17.26 16.12
C ALA A 31 1.75 17.82 16.76
N ILE A 32 1.30 17.27 17.89
CA ILE A 32 0.00 17.65 18.47
C ILE A 32 -0.05 19.15 18.78
N PRO A 33 0.92 19.76 19.49
CA PRO A 33 0.89 21.21 19.76
C PRO A 33 0.95 22.04 18.48
N ALA A 34 1.82 21.68 17.53
CA ALA A 34 1.96 22.37 16.25
C ALA A 34 0.65 22.39 15.44
N VAL A 35 -0.07 21.27 15.42
CA VAL A 35 -1.34 21.16 14.70
C VAL A 35 -2.44 21.97 15.40
N ILE A 36 -2.49 21.98 16.74
CA ILE A 36 -3.44 22.80 17.52
C ILE A 36 -3.23 24.30 17.25
N GLU A 37 -1.98 24.74 17.18
CA GLU A 37 -1.61 26.13 16.84
C GLU A 37 -1.96 26.54 15.39
N GLY A 38 -2.40 25.59 14.57
CA GLY A 38 -2.81 25.84 13.19
C GLY A 38 -1.68 25.86 12.17
N LYS A 39 -0.46 25.45 12.55
CA LYS A 39 0.70 25.38 11.64
C LYS A 39 0.60 24.17 10.72
N ASP A 40 1.07 24.31 9.49
CA ASP A 40 1.28 23.17 8.61
C ASP A 40 2.38 22.26 9.16
N VAL A 41 2.25 20.95 8.95
CA VAL A 41 3.20 19.97 9.48
C VAL A 41 3.62 19.00 8.38
N MET A 42 4.92 18.77 8.29
CA MET A 42 5.51 17.67 7.56
C MET A 42 6.15 16.70 8.55
N ALA A 43 5.65 15.48 8.60
CA ALA A 43 6.07 14.47 9.56
C ALA A 43 6.59 13.21 8.87
N ALA A 44 7.85 12.86 9.14
CA ALA A 44 8.45 11.59 8.75
C ALA A 44 8.61 10.68 9.97
N ALA A 45 7.81 9.62 10.02
CA ALA A 45 7.92 8.59 11.05
C ALA A 45 7.46 7.23 10.52
N GLN A 46 8.07 6.15 11.01
CA GLN A 46 7.71 4.79 10.61
C GLN A 46 6.27 4.43 11.03
N THR A 47 5.67 3.40 10.40
CA THR A 47 4.36 2.88 10.83
C THR A 47 4.45 2.38 12.27
N GLY A 48 3.38 2.57 13.06
CA GLY A 48 3.34 2.13 14.46
C GLY A 48 3.96 3.12 15.46
N THR A 49 4.43 4.28 15.01
CA THR A 49 4.92 5.36 15.88
C THR A 49 3.81 6.25 16.46
N GLY A 50 2.54 5.94 16.16
CA GLY A 50 1.40 6.73 16.65
C GLY A 50 1.03 7.95 15.79
N LYS A 51 1.45 7.98 14.51
CA LYS A 51 1.11 9.04 13.53
C LYS A 51 -0.39 9.37 13.47
N THR A 52 -1.24 8.35 13.47
CA THR A 52 -2.70 8.55 13.39
C THR A 52 -3.21 9.40 14.55
N ALA A 53 -2.83 9.09 15.78
CA ALA A 53 -3.18 9.93 16.94
C ALA A 53 -2.55 11.33 16.84
N ALA A 54 -1.33 11.43 16.29
CA ALA A 54 -0.61 12.69 16.15
C ALA A 54 -1.34 13.73 15.28
N PHE A 55 -2.14 13.31 14.28
CA PHE A 55 -2.99 14.23 13.52
C PHE A 55 -4.47 14.20 13.93
N THR A 56 -5.03 13.05 14.33
CA THR A 56 -6.47 12.98 14.65
C THR A 56 -6.83 13.70 15.93
N LEU A 57 -6.04 13.56 17.00
CA LEU A 57 -6.30 14.21 18.29
C LEU A 57 -6.36 15.75 18.17
N PRO A 58 -5.38 16.43 17.56
CA PRO A 58 -5.42 17.88 17.43
C PRO A 58 -6.50 18.34 16.43
N ILE A 59 -6.83 17.55 15.40
CA ILE A 59 -7.96 17.86 14.51
C ILE A 59 -9.28 17.83 15.29
N LEU A 60 -9.52 16.80 16.11
CA LEU A 60 -10.70 16.72 16.97
C LEU A 60 -10.79 17.93 17.89
N GLN A 61 -9.67 18.29 18.54
CA GLN A 61 -9.58 19.48 19.40
C GLN A 61 -9.97 20.76 18.66
N ARG A 62 -9.53 20.93 17.41
CA ARG A 62 -9.85 22.12 16.59
C ARG A 62 -11.29 22.14 16.13
N LEU A 63 -11.86 20.98 15.78
CA LEU A 63 -13.21 20.90 15.22
C LEU A 63 -14.30 21.03 16.27
N ASP A 64 -14.05 20.60 17.51
CA ASP A 64 -15.03 20.54 18.61
C ASP A 64 -15.67 21.91 18.92
N ASN A 65 -14.90 22.99 18.82
CA ASN A 65 -15.38 24.37 19.02
C ASN A 65 -15.85 25.07 17.74
N GLY A 66 -15.96 24.34 16.63
CA GLY A 66 -16.24 24.92 15.31
C GLY A 66 -17.71 24.93 14.91
N GLN A 67 -17.99 25.45 13.71
CA GLN A 67 -19.34 25.45 13.16
C GLN A 67 -19.79 24.02 12.81
N ARG A 68 -21.10 23.79 12.96
CA ARG A 68 -21.72 22.53 12.55
C ARG A 68 -21.58 22.33 11.04
N VAL A 69 -21.15 21.14 10.63
CA VAL A 69 -21.04 20.77 9.22
C VAL A 69 -22.41 20.76 8.52
N LYS A 70 -22.46 21.28 7.30
CA LYS A 70 -23.65 21.25 6.42
C LYS A 70 -23.76 19.91 5.70
N GLY A 71 -24.97 19.58 5.23
CA GLY A 71 -25.19 18.38 4.41
C GLY A 71 -24.26 18.34 3.19
N ASN A 72 -23.69 17.17 2.90
CA ASN A 72 -22.66 16.93 1.87
C ASN A 72 -21.33 17.69 2.06
N HIS A 73 -21.14 18.46 3.13
CA HIS A 73 -19.87 19.18 3.37
C HIS A 73 -18.95 18.39 4.31
N VAL A 74 -17.68 18.75 4.28
CA VAL A 74 -16.64 18.20 5.15
C VAL A 74 -15.78 19.30 5.74
N ARG A 75 -15.33 19.14 7.00
CA ARG A 75 -14.45 20.11 7.68
C ARG A 75 -12.99 19.67 7.77
N ALA A 76 -12.74 18.38 7.92
CA ALA A 76 -11.41 17.79 7.77
C ALA A 76 -11.45 16.63 6.77
N LEU A 77 -10.44 16.59 5.88
CA LEU A 77 -10.27 15.54 4.88
C LEU A 77 -8.96 14.82 5.13
N ILE A 78 -9.03 13.50 5.31
CA ILE A 78 -7.87 12.64 5.48
C ILE A 78 -7.76 11.72 4.27
N LEU A 79 -6.76 11.96 3.44
CA LEU A 79 -6.43 11.12 2.29
C LEU A 79 -5.42 10.06 2.69
N THR A 80 -5.71 8.82 2.29
CA THR A 80 -4.88 7.66 2.62
C THR A 80 -4.86 6.66 1.45
N PRO A 81 -3.76 5.92 1.22
CA PRO A 81 -3.58 5.12 0.01
C PRO A 81 -4.51 3.91 -0.09
N THR A 82 -4.89 3.30 1.04
CA THR A 82 -5.59 2.01 1.03
C THR A 82 -6.90 2.05 1.79
N ARG A 83 -7.78 1.12 1.43
CA ARG A 83 -9.11 0.97 2.04
C ARG A 83 -8.98 0.52 3.50
N GLU A 84 -8.00 -0.34 3.75
CA GLU A 84 -7.71 -0.90 5.05
C GLU A 84 -7.22 0.18 6.00
N LEU A 85 -6.31 1.03 5.55
CA LEU A 85 -5.83 2.16 6.34
C LEU A 85 -6.93 3.20 6.56
N ALA A 86 -7.76 3.45 5.55
CA ALA A 86 -8.92 4.33 5.69
C ALA A 86 -9.90 3.85 6.79
N ALA A 87 -10.20 2.55 6.83
CA ALA A 87 -11.03 1.97 7.87
C ALA A 87 -10.38 2.08 9.25
N GLN A 88 -9.07 1.84 9.36
CA GLN A 88 -8.35 1.96 10.65
C GLN A 88 -8.30 3.38 11.18
N ILE A 89 -8.07 4.36 10.30
CA ILE A 89 -8.10 5.77 10.70
C ILE A 89 -9.50 6.12 11.18
N GLN A 90 -10.55 5.65 10.50
CA GLN A 90 -11.94 5.83 10.94
C GLN A 90 -12.20 5.22 12.32
N ASP A 91 -11.80 3.97 12.56
CA ASP A 91 -11.97 3.31 13.86
C ASP A 91 -11.24 4.06 14.99
N ASN A 92 -10.05 4.59 14.69
CA ASN A 92 -9.29 5.43 15.62
C ASN A 92 -10.01 6.75 15.90
N ILE A 93 -10.54 7.41 14.87
CA ILE A 93 -11.32 8.65 15.04
C ILE A 93 -12.54 8.38 15.93
N GLU A 94 -13.32 7.33 15.65
CA GLU A 94 -14.50 6.96 16.46
C GLU A 94 -14.12 6.68 17.92
N THR A 95 -12.96 6.05 18.15
CA THR A 95 -12.42 5.82 19.49
C THR A 95 -12.10 7.14 20.19
N TYR A 96 -11.35 8.03 19.55
CA TYR A 96 -10.89 9.29 20.15
C TYR A 96 -12.01 10.33 20.28
N SER A 97 -13.03 10.27 19.43
CA SER A 97 -14.15 11.20 19.42
C SER A 97 -15.34 10.74 20.26
N ARG A 98 -15.23 9.62 21.00
CA ARG A 98 -16.35 8.99 21.72
C ARG A 98 -17.07 9.93 22.69
N HIS A 99 -16.36 10.89 23.27
CA HIS A 99 -16.90 11.88 24.22
C HIS A 99 -17.13 13.26 23.57
N LEU A 100 -17.10 13.36 22.24
CA LEU A 100 -17.32 14.59 21.48
C LEU A 100 -18.61 14.52 20.66
N SER A 101 -19.18 15.68 20.31
CA SER A 101 -20.37 15.78 19.44
C SER A 101 -20.00 15.90 17.95
N LEU A 102 -18.89 15.27 17.56
CA LEU A 102 -18.40 15.27 16.18
C LEU A 102 -18.79 13.97 15.47
N ASN A 103 -19.05 14.06 14.18
CA ASN A 103 -19.29 12.90 13.34
C ASN A 103 -18.16 12.68 12.33
N SER A 104 -17.95 11.42 11.94
CA SER A 104 -16.95 11.05 10.96
C SER A 104 -17.49 9.95 10.03
N THR A 105 -16.90 9.84 8.85
CA THR A 105 -17.23 8.75 7.93
C THR A 105 -16.04 8.42 7.05
N VAL A 106 -16.09 7.22 6.46
CA VAL A 106 -15.04 6.69 5.58
C VAL A 106 -15.58 6.32 4.21
N VAL A 107 -14.85 6.70 3.16
CA VAL A 107 -15.19 6.42 1.77
C VAL A 107 -14.01 5.81 1.01
N PHE A 108 -14.25 4.65 0.40
CA PHE A 108 -13.23 3.97 -0.40
C PHE A 108 -13.82 3.10 -1.51
N GLY A 109 -13.00 2.79 -2.51
CA GLY A 109 -13.35 1.98 -3.69
C GLY A 109 -13.78 0.55 -3.36
N GLY A 110 -14.27 -0.21 -4.34
CA GLY A 110 -14.53 -1.66 -4.20
C GLY A 110 -15.68 -2.04 -3.24
N VAL A 111 -16.55 -1.11 -2.89
CA VAL A 111 -17.91 -1.32 -2.36
C VAL A 111 -18.90 -0.40 -3.08
N LYS A 112 -20.21 -0.66 -2.94
CA LYS A 112 -21.27 0.17 -3.52
C LYS A 112 -21.12 1.64 -3.11
N ILE A 113 -21.29 2.56 -4.05
CA ILE A 113 -21.13 4.00 -3.83
C ILE A 113 -22.35 4.62 -3.14
N ASN A 114 -23.57 4.17 -3.46
CA ASN A 114 -24.81 4.75 -2.94
C ASN A 114 -24.90 4.79 -1.40
N PRO A 115 -24.50 3.75 -0.63
CA PRO A 115 -24.46 3.84 0.83
C PRO A 115 -23.47 4.90 1.35
N GLN A 116 -22.39 5.18 0.60
CA GLN A 116 -21.44 6.23 0.96
C GLN A 116 -22.03 7.62 0.70
N MET A 117 -22.70 7.81 -0.44
CA MET A 117 -23.42 9.05 -0.74
C MET A 117 -24.51 9.34 0.31
N LEU A 118 -25.26 8.32 0.72
CA LEU A 118 -26.32 8.47 1.72
C LEU A 118 -25.79 8.96 3.07
N ARG A 119 -24.63 8.44 3.51
CA ARG A 119 -23.97 8.88 4.74
C ARG A 119 -23.54 10.35 4.66
N LEU A 120 -23.01 10.78 3.50
CA LEU A 120 -22.54 12.15 3.29
C LEU A 120 -23.67 13.20 3.30
N ARG A 121 -24.93 12.81 3.05
CA ARG A 121 -26.08 13.74 3.08
C ARG A 121 -26.23 14.52 4.38
N LYS A 122 -25.79 13.96 5.51
CA LYS A 122 -25.83 14.63 6.82
C LYS A 122 -24.64 15.56 7.09
N GLY A 123 -23.64 15.57 6.20
CA GLY A 123 -22.34 16.20 6.44
C GLY A 123 -21.42 15.26 7.23
N ALA A 124 -20.11 15.51 7.17
CA ALA A 124 -19.11 14.81 7.97
C ALA A 124 -18.09 15.81 8.55
N ASP A 125 -17.93 15.91 9.87
CA ASP A 125 -16.88 16.78 10.44
C ASP A 125 -15.50 16.28 10.00
N ILE A 126 -15.30 14.96 9.98
CA ILE A 126 -14.10 14.32 9.45
C ILE A 126 -14.46 13.29 8.37
N LEU A 127 -13.88 13.42 7.18
CA LEU A 127 -13.97 12.44 6.10
C LEU A 127 -12.63 11.76 5.88
N VAL A 128 -12.58 10.45 6.05
CA VAL A 128 -11.43 9.62 5.64
C VAL A 128 -11.70 9.05 4.25
N ALA A 129 -10.77 9.23 3.31
CA ALA A 129 -11.00 8.84 1.92
C ALA A 129 -9.77 8.27 1.21
N THR A 130 -10.01 7.31 0.31
CA THR A 130 -9.03 6.95 -0.73
C THR A 130 -9.22 7.88 -1.95
N PRO A 131 -8.15 8.38 -2.60
CA PRO A 131 -8.23 9.42 -3.64
C PRO A 131 -9.25 9.15 -4.75
N GLY A 132 -9.20 7.97 -5.37
CA GLY A 132 -10.11 7.63 -6.48
C GLY A 132 -11.59 7.67 -6.09
N ARG A 133 -11.96 7.14 -4.92
CA ARG A 133 -13.36 7.17 -4.45
C ARG A 133 -13.81 8.58 -4.08
N LEU A 134 -12.92 9.42 -3.53
CA LEU A 134 -13.27 10.80 -3.25
C LEU A 134 -13.66 11.53 -4.53
N MET A 135 -12.89 11.34 -5.61
CA MET A 135 -13.17 11.91 -6.91
C MET A 135 -14.49 11.40 -7.50
N ASP A 136 -14.79 10.11 -7.39
CA ASP A 136 -16.08 9.55 -7.83
C ASP A 136 -17.27 10.25 -7.13
N LEU A 137 -17.16 10.46 -5.81
CA LEU A 137 -18.21 11.10 -5.00
C LEU A 137 -18.33 12.59 -5.31
N TYR A 138 -17.21 13.28 -5.53
CA TYR A 138 -17.20 14.68 -5.94
C TYR A 138 -17.89 14.85 -7.31
N ASN A 139 -17.54 14.01 -8.29
CA ASN A 139 -18.14 14.04 -9.63
C ASN A 139 -19.65 13.75 -9.62
N GLN A 140 -20.14 13.03 -8.60
CA GLN A 140 -21.56 12.78 -8.37
C GLN A 140 -22.24 13.85 -7.49
N ASN A 141 -21.54 14.95 -7.20
CA ASN A 141 -22.00 16.05 -6.33
C ASN A 141 -22.44 15.56 -4.93
N ALA A 142 -21.82 14.49 -4.44
CA ALA A 142 -22.13 13.88 -3.15
C ALA A 142 -21.26 14.43 -2.00
N VAL A 143 -20.18 15.14 -2.32
CA VAL A 143 -19.30 15.79 -1.34
C VAL A 143 -18.89 17.18 -1.85
N LYS A 144 -18.81 18.14 -0.93
CA LYS A 144 -18.42 19.53 -1.16
C LYS A 144 -17.34 19.92 -0.16
N PHE A 145 -16.44 20.80 -0.57
CA PHE A 145 -15.24 21.17 0.20
C PHE A 145 -15.28 22.61 0.72
N ASP A 146 -16.38 23.34 0.55
CA ASP A 146 -16.48 24.77 0.91
C ASP A 146 -16.25 25.06 2.41
N GLN A 147 -16.45 24.05 3.28
CA GLN A 147 -16.22 24.16 4.73
C GLN A 147 -14.93 23.48 5.19
N LEU A 148 -14.03 23.10 4.28
CA LEU A 148 -12.84 22.34 4.60
C LEU A 148 -11.78 23.24 5.28
N ASP A 149 -11.50 22.97 6.55
CA ASP A 149 -10.53 23.67 7.39
C ASP A 149 -9.16 22.97 7.38
N VAL A 150 -9.13 21.63 7.25
CA VAL A 150 -7.91 20.82 7.40
C VAL A 150 -7.83 19.72 6.33
N LEU A 151 -6.65 19.59 5.72
CA LEU A 151 -6.28 18.48 4.85
C LEU A 151 -5.14 17.67 5.47
N VAL A 152 -5.26 16.34 5.45
CA VAL A 152 -4.20 15.40 5.81
C VAL A 152 -3.88 14.49 4.63
N LEU A 153 -2.61 14.35 4.28
CA LEU A 153 -2.10 13.28 3.44
C LEU A 153 -1.35 12.26 4.33
N ASP A 154 -1.95 11.12 4.61
CA ASP A 154 -1.31 10.04 5.37
C ASP A 154 -0.73 8.97 4.44
N GLU A 155 0.46 8.46 4.80
CA GLU A 155 1.30 7.60 3.97
C GLU A 155 1.45 8.15 2.54
N ALA A 156 1.85 9.42 2.45
CA ALA A 156 1.98 10.16 1.20
C ALA A 156 2.96 9.49 0.22
N ASP A 157 4.06 8.93 0.71
CA ASP A 157 5.02 8.13 -0.06
C ASP A 157 4.32 6.96 -0.78
N ARG A 158 3.50 6.21 -0.05
CA ARG A 158 2.75 5.09 -0.64
C ARG A 158 1.72 5.54 -1.66
N MET A 159 1.10 6.71 -1.46
CA MET A 159 0.19 7.25 -2.47
C MET A 159 0.94 7.56 -3.78
N LEU A 160 2.18 8.05 -3.71
CA LEU A 160 3.02 8.27 -4.89
C LEU A 160 3.43 6.94 -5.55
N ASP A 161 3.86 5.95 -4.77
CA ASP A 161 4.23 4.61 -5.27
C ASP A 161 3.07 3.92 -6.00
N MET A 162 1.83 4.14 -5.53
CA MET A 162 0.62 3.61 -6.14
C MET A 162 0.13 4.42 -7.36
N GLY A 163 0.84 5.51 -7.71
CA GLY A 163 0.52 6.35 -8.86
C GLY A 163 -0.61 7.36 -8.63
N PHE A 164 -1.04 7.58 -7.38
CA PHE A 164 -2.14 8.50 -7.06
C PHE A 164 -1.76 9.98 -7.17
N ILE A 165 -0.52 10.33 -7.53
CA ILE A 165 -0.08 11.73 -7.68
C ILE A 165 -1.01 12.56 -8.57
N ARG A 166 -1.56 11.97 -9.64
CA ARG A 166 -2.49 12.68 -10.55
C ARG A 166 -3.82 12.96 -9.87
N ASP A 167 -4.35 11.99 -9.12
CA ASP A 167 -5.61 12.13 -8.41
C ASP A 167 -5.47 13.11 -7.25
N ILE A 168 -4.37 13.05 -6.50
CA ILE A 168 -4.05 14.01 -5.44
C ILE A 168 -4.02 15.43 -6.01
N ARG A 169 -3.29 15.68 -7.09
CA ARG A 169 -3.23 17.03 -7.71
C ARG A 169 -4.61 17.54 -8.13
N LYS A 170 -5.46 16.66 -8.67
CA LYS A 170 -6.86 17.02 -8.99
C LYS A 170 -7.64 17.38 -7.75
N ILE A 171 -7.54 16.58 -6.68
CA ILE A 171 -8.22 16.86 -5.42
C ILE A 171 -7.77 18.22 -4.88
N LEU A 172 -6.46 18.47 -4.80
CA LEU A 172 -5.92 19.73 -4.29
C LEU A 172 -6.45 20.96 -5.04
N ALA A 173 -6.63 20.86 -6.36
CA ALA A 173 -7.20 21.94 -7.17
C ALA A 173 -8.69 22.21 -6.89
N LEU A 174 -9.39 21.32 -6.20
CA LEU A 174 -10.79 21.47 -5.81
C LEU A 174 -10.96 21.98 -4.38
N LEU A 175 -9.91 22.00 -3.57
CA LEU A 175 -9.99 22.37 -2.16
C LEU A 175 -9.84 23.88 -1.98
N PRO A 176 -10.44 24.47 -0.91
CA PRO A 176 -10.24 25.88 -0.58
C PRO A 176 -8.76 26.22 -0.40
N GLU A 177 -8.31 27.37 -0.90
CA GLU A 177 -6.89 27.79 -0.78
C GLU A 177 -6.45 27.94 0.68
N GLN A 178 -7.31 28.53 1.51
CA GLN A 178 -7.06 28.76 2.94
C GLN A 178 -7.50 27.53 3.74
N ARG A 179 -6.53 26.71 4.15
CA ARG A 179 -6.71 25.53 5.00
C ARG A 179 -5.37 25.13 5.64
N GLN A 180 -5.41 24.41 6.75
CA GLN A 180 -4.20 23.77 7.30
C GLN A 180 -3.89 22.49 6.50
N ASN A 181 -2.62 22.27 6.17
CA ASN A 181 -2.17 21.08 5.45
C ASN A 181 -1.18 20.28 6.31
N LEU A 182 -1.47 19.00 6.49
CA LEU A 182 -0.63 18.07 7.21
C LEU A 182 -0.18 16.93 6.28
N LEU A 183 1.12 16.69 6.19
CA LEU A 183 1.70 15.62 5.38
C LEU A 183 2.44 14.64 6.30
N PHE A 184 1.98 13.39 6.31
CA PHE A 184 2.60 12.28 7.04
C PHE A 184 3.13 11.23 6.07
N SER A 185 4.40 10.87 6.25
CA SER A 185 5.12 9.92 5.40
C SER A 185 6.01 9.00 6.25
N ALA A 186 6.49 7.88 5.71
CA ALA A 186 7.57 7.14 6.35
C ALA A 186 8.93 7.81 6.11
N THR A 187 9.09 8.50 4.98
CA THR A 187 10.36 9.15 4.58
C THR A 187 10.14 10.52 3.92
N PHE A 188 11.18 11.35 3.90
CA PHE A 188 11.23 12.60 3.12
C PHE A 188 12.04 12.41 1.83
N SER A 189 11.58 11.53 0.94
CA SER A 189 12.14 11.41 -0.40
C SER A 189 11.99 12.71 -1.19
N ASP A 190 12.79 12.88 -2.26
CA ASP A 190 12.71 14.05 -3.13
C ASP A 190 11.30 14.23 -3.74
N ASP A 191 10.63 13.12 -4.07
CA ASP A 191 9.26 13.13 -4.57
C ASP A 191 8.27 13.65 -3.52
N ILE A 192 8.46 13.28 -2.25
CA ILE A 192 7.65 13.79 -1.13
C ILE A 192 7.90 15.26 -0.88
N ARG A 193 9.17 15.70 -0.92
CA ARG A 193 9.51 17.13 -0.84
C ARG A 193 8.93 17.90 -2.03
N GLY A 194 8.93 17.31 -3.21
CA GLY A 194 8.30 17.87 -4.42
C GLY A 194 6.79 18.02 -4.29
N LEU A 195 6.10 17.02 -3.72
CA LEU A 195 4.67 17.11 -3.40
C LEU A 195 4.40 18.20 -2.35
N ALA A 196 5.22 18.25 -1.30
CA ALA A 196 5.05 19.18 -0.19
C ALA A 196 5.18 20.64 -0.61
N LYS A 197 6.12 20.98 -1.50
CA LYS A 197 6.33 22.36 -1.99
C LYS A 197 5.07 23.03 -2.55
N GLY A 198 4.14 22.26 -3.12
CA GLY A 198 2.88 22.78 -3.65
C GLY A 198 1.68 22.58 -2.73
N LEU A 199 1.90 22.07 -1.52
CA LEU A 199 0.84 21.65 -0.60
C LEU A 199 0.86 22.42 0.72
N VAL A 200 2.03 22.52 1.35
CA VAL A 200 2.20 23.08 2.70
C VAL A 200 2.88 24.44 2.62
N ASN A 201 2.55 25.34 3.56
CA ASN A 201 3.11 26.67 3.68
C ASN A 201 3.92 26.82 4.97
N ASN A 202 5.24 27.03 4.85
CA ASN A 202 6.19 27.12 5.96
C ASN A 202 5.97 26.04 7.06
N PRO A 203 5.98 24.75 6.68
CA PRO A 203 5.62 23.67 7.60
C PRO A 203 6.66 23.48 8.71
N ILE A 204 6.21 23.02 9.87
CA ILE A 204 7.11 22.40 10.85
C ILE A 204 7.53 21.03 10.31
N GLU A 205 8.82 20.83 10.05
CA GLU A 205 9.39 19.52 9.71
C GLU A 205 9.72 18.73 10.98
N ILE A 206 9.07 17.59 11.16
CA ILE A 206 9.30 16.65 12.27
C ILE A 206 9.83 15.34 11.69
N SER A 207 11.02 14.94 12.13
CA SER A 207 11.63 13.66 11.74
C SER A 207 12.07 12.90 12.98
N VAL A 208 11.54 11.68 13.13
CA VAL A 208 11.73 10.85 14.34
C VAL A 208 12.61 9.64 14.08
N THR A 209 12.98 9.38 12.82
CA THR A 209 13.77 8.21 12.44
C THR A 209 14.73 8.58 11.31
N PRO A 210 16.01 8.17 11.36
CA PRO A 210 16.92 8.32 10.23
C PRO A 210 16.37 7.58 9.00
N ALA A 211 16.44 8.21 7.83
CA ALA A 211 16.01 7.62 6.57
C ALA A 211 16.67 6.25 6.35
N ASN A 212 15.89 5.27 5.89
CA ASN A 212 16.35 3.93 5.50
C ASN A 212 16.97 3.05 6.62
N SER A 213 16.77 3.39 7.89
CA SER A 213 17.21 2.51 8.99
C SER A 213 16.16 1.44 9.32
N THR A 214 16.59 0.18 9.39
CA THR A 214 15.79 -0.87 10.02
C THR A 214 15.72 -0.60 11.53
N ALA A 215 14.59 -0.89 12.17
CA ALA A 215 14.52 -0.77 13.62
C ALA A 215 15.60 -1.70 14.25
N LYS A 216 16.45 -1.15 15.13
CA LYS A 216 17.56 -1.90 15.77
C LYS A 216 17.07 -3.14 16.53
N THR A 217 15.80 -3.14 16.90
CA THR A 217 15.08 -4.19 17.62
C THR A 217 14.67 -5.38 16.75
N VAL A 218 14.84 -5.31 15.42
CA VAL A 218 14.49 -6.40 14.50
C VAL A 218 15.74 -7.25 14.19
N GLU A 219 15.77 -8.46 14.73
CA GLU A 219 16.72 -9.51 14.34
C GLU A 219 16.37 -9.99 12.93
N GLN A 220 17.33 -9.89 12.02
CA GLN A 220 17.15 -10.20 10.60
C GLN A 220 18.06 -11.34 10.20
N CYS A 221 17.53 -12.36 9.53
CA CYS A 221 18.36 -13.45 9.01
C CYS A 221 17.82 -14.01 7.69
N VAL A 222 18.71 -14.70 6.97
CA VAL A 222 18.42 -15.41 5.74
C VAL A 222 18.51 -16.91 6.00
N TYR A 223 17.51 -17.66 5.55
CA TYR A 223 17.60 -19.10 5.37
C TYR A 223 17.73 -19.41 3.87
N PRO A 224 18.93 -19.79 3.41
CA PRO A 224 19.13 -20.25 2.04
C PRO A 224 18.30 -21.50 1.75
N ALA A 225 17.58 -21.50 0.63
CA ALA A 225 16.60 -22.54 0.33
C ALA A 225 16.42 -22.72 -1.18
N ASP A 226 16.30 -23.98 -1.64
CA ASP A 226 15.77 -24.22 -2.98
C ASP A 226 14.30 -23.79 -3.05
N ALA A 227 13.86 -23.23 -4.19
CA ALA A 227 12.51 -22.68 -4.34
C ALA A 227 11.39 -23.67 -3.98
N LYS A 228 11.58 -24.96 -4.27
CA LYS A 228 10.61 -26.03 -3.93
C LYS A 228 10.60 -26.38 -2.44
N LYS A 229 11.70 -26.14 -1.71
CA LYS A 229 11.86 -26.47 -0.30
C LYS A 229 11.31 -25.40 0.65
N LYS A 230 11.14 -24.15 0.17
CA LYS A 230 10.68 -23.03 1.01
C LYS A 230 9.38 -23.28 1.78
N ALA A 231 8.37 -23.89 1.16
CA ALA A 231 7.08 -24.11 1.83
C ALA A 231 7.17 -25.15 2.96
N PRO A 232 7.78 -26.33 2.75
CA PRO A 232 8.13 -27.24 3.84
C PRO A 232 9.00 -26.60 4.94
N MET A 233 10.00 -25.78 4.58
CA MET A 233 10.83 -25.07 5.55
C MET A 233 10.01 -24.14 6.44
N LEU A 234 9.10 -23.37 5.85
CA LEU A 234 8.21 -22.48 6.59
C LEU A 234 7.36 -23.27 7.60
N VAL A 235 6.83 -24.43 7.21
CA VAL A 235 6.07 -25.31 8.11
C VAL A 235 6.93 -25.77 9.28
N LYS A 236 8.16 -26.21 9.03
CA LYS A 236 9.11 -26.62 10.08
C LYS A 236 9.39 -25.47 11.04
N LEU A 237 9.74 -24.29 10.52
CA LEU A 237 10.02 -23.10 11.34
C LEU A 237 8.82 -22.70 12.22
N ILE A 238 7.60 -22.72 11.67
CA ILE A 238 6.37 -22.39 12.43
C ILE A 238 6.13 -23.41 13.55
N LYS A 239 6.31 -24.71 13.26
CA LYS A 239 6.05 -25.79 14.23
C LYS A 239 7.12 -25.83 15.32
N ASP A 240 8.38 -25.84 14.94
CA ASP A 240 9.53 -25.90 15.87
C ASP A 240 9.60 -24.65 16.76
N GLY A 241 9.31 -23.48 16.17
CA GLY A 241 9.27 -22.22 16.90
C GLY A 241 7.95 -21.95 17.65
N ASN A 242 6.95 -22.83 17.51
CA ASN A 242 5.60 -22.67 18.04
C ASN A 242 4.98 -21.28 17.76
N TRP A 243 5.07 -20.81 16.52
CA TRP A 243 4.61 -19.46 16.18
C TRP A 243 3.08 -19.38 16.10
N HIS A 244 2.50 -18.41 16.81
CA HIS A 244 1.04 -18.23 16.88
C HIS A 244 0.50 -17.08 16.04
N GLN A 245 1.34 -16.09 15.71
CA GLN A 245 0.97 -14.99 14.82
C GLN A 245 2.15 -14.66 13.90
N THR A 246 2.03 -14.99 12.62
CA THR A 246 3.08 -14.77 11.63
C THR A 246 2.53 -14.12 10.37
N LEU A 247 3.15 -13.02 9.94
CA LEU A 247 2.87 -12.40 8.65
C LEU A 247 3.90 -12.89 7.63
N VAL A 248 3.41 -13.51 6.56
CA VAL A 248 4.24 -14.10 5.51
C VAL A 248 4.05 -13.34 4.21
N PHE A 249 5.12 -12.79 3.66
CA PHE A 249 5.09 -12.04 2.40
C PHE A 249 5.40 -12.92 1.19
N SER A 250 4.52 -12.87 0.21
CA SER A 250 4.62 -13.53 -1.09
C SER A 250 4.57 -12.47 -2.21
N ARG A 251 5.36 -12.64 -3.26
CA ARG A 251 5.47 -11.68 -4.38
C ARG A 251 4.17 -11.59 -5.17
N THR A 252 3.49 -12.73 -5.35
CA THR A 252 2.29 -12.81 -6.21
C THR A 252 1.03 -13.21 -5.46
N LYS A 253 -0.12 -12.76 -6.00
CA LYS A 253 -1.46 -13.12 -5.49
C LYS A 253 -1.72 -14.63 -5.60
N ARG A 254 -1.27 -15.24 -6.70
CA ARG A 254 -1.38 -16.70 -6.92
C ARG A 254 -0.50 -17.46 -5.93
N GLY A 255 0.74 -17.00 -5.72
CA GLY A 255 1.66 -17.54 -4.72
C GLY A 255 1.07 -17.50 -3.32
N ALA A 256 0.46 -16.37 -2.93
CA ALA A 256 -0.18 -16.21 -1.62
C ALA A 256 -1.33 -17.22 -1.39
N ASN A 257 -2.20 -17.42 -2.40
CA ASN A 257 -3.26 -18.43 -2.28
C ASN A 257 -2.70 -19.85 -2.19
N ARG A 258 -1.72 -20.19 -3.03
CA ARG A 258 -1.11 -21.52 -3.05
C ARG A 258 -0.41 -21.84 -1.72
N LEU A 259 0.35 -20.88 -1.18
CA LEU A 259 1.03 -21.05 0.10
C LEU A 259 0.02 -21.18 1.24
N SER A 260 -1.01 -20.34 1.27
CA SER A 260 -2.05 -20.44 2.31
C SER A 260 -2.82 -21.76 2.25
N HIS A 261 -3.09 -22.29 1.05
CA HIS A 261 -3.71 -23.61 0.89
C HIS A 261 -2.80 -24.70 1.47
N TYR A 262 -1.52 -24.70 1.07
CA TYR A 262 -0.53 -25.65 1.55
C TYR A 262 -0.39 -25.63 3.08
N LEU A 263 -0.34 -24.44 3.70
CA LEU A 263 -0.26 -24.32 5.16
C LEU A 263 -1.49 -24.93 5.86
N ASN A 264 -2.70 -24.70 5.34
CA ASN A 264 -3.92 -25.31 5.89
C ASN A 264 -3.90 -26.84 5.78
N GLU A 265 -3.43 -27.40 4.65
CA GLU A 265 -3.25 -28.86 4.49
C GLU A 265 -2.24 -29.45 5.51
N GLN A 266 -1.30 -28.64 5.99
CA GLN A 266 -0.30 -29.03 6.99
C GLN A 266 -0.78 -28.80 8.44
N GLY A 267 -2.05 -28.45 8.63
CA GLY A 267 -2.66 -28.18 9.94
C GLY A 267 -2.34 -26.80 10.52
N ILE A 268 -1.87 -25.86 9.70
CA ILE A 268 -1.57 -24.48 10.11
C ILE A 268 -2.64 -23.56 9.52
N THR A 269 -3.53 -23.07 10.37
CA THR A 269 -4.59 -22.11 9.99
C THR A 269 -3.97 -20.89 9.30
N SER A 270 -4.36 -20.66 8.05
CA SER A 270 -3.80 -19.61 7.21
C SER A 270 -4.85 -18.97 6.32
N ALA A 271 -4.76 -17.65 6.11
CA ALA A 271 -5.54 -16.94 5.09
C ALA A 271 -4.66 -16.06 4.18
N PRO A 272 -4.98 -15.95 2.88
CA PRO A 272 -4.31 -15.04 1.98
C PRO A 272 -4.99 -13.66 1.92
N ILE A 273 -4.21 -12.58 1.95
CA ILE A 273 -4.67 -11.19 1.80
C ILE A 273 -3.96 -10.51 0.62
N HIS A 274 -4.73 -10.17 -0.42
CA HIS A 274 -4.22 -9.55 -1.63
C HIS A 274 -5.30 -8.76 -2.38
N GLY A 275 -4.91 -7.91 -3.35
CA GLY A 275 -5.85 -7.04 -4.09
C GLY A 275 -6.96 -7.74 -4.89
N ASN A 276 -6.83 -9.03 -5.22
CA ASN A 276 -7.91 -9.80 -5.86
C ASN A 276 -8.95 -10.40 -4.87
N LYS A 277 -8.77 -10.24 -3.56
CA LYS A 277 -9.78 -10.67 -2.58
C LYS A 277 -10.86 -9.59 -2.48
N SER A 278 -12.10 -10.02 -2.25
CA SER A 278 -13.19 -9.08 -1.92
C SER A 278 -12.89 -8.36 -0.61
N GLN A 279 -13.47 -7.17 -0.41
CA GLN A 279 -13.21 -6.42 0.81
C GLN A 279 -13.68 -7.15 2.07
N GLY A 280 -14.84 -7.81 1.99
CA GLY A 280 -15.35 -8.62 3.09
C GLY A 280 -14.36 -9.71 3.46
N ALA A 281 -13.78 -10.39 2.47
CA ALA A 281 -12.76 -11.42 2.71
C ALA A 281 -11.47 -10.85 3.32
N ARG A 282 -11.01 -9.66 2.87
CA ARG A 282 -9.82 -9.00 3.44
C ARG A 282 -10.06 -8.56 4.89
N THR A 283 -11.22 -7.98 5.16
CA THR A 283 -11.62 -7.53 6.50
C THR A 283 -11.75 -8.70 7.46
N LYS A 284 -12.40 -9.79 7.01
CA LYS A 284 -12.54 -11.03 7.76
C LYS A 284 -11.17 -11.65 8.09
N ALA A 285 -10.32 -11.85 7.07
CA ALA A 285 -8.99 -12.42 7.27
C ALA A 285 -8.13 -11.60 8.24
N LEU A 286 -8.24 -10.26 8.19
CA LEU A 286 -7.55 -9.40 9.14
C LEU A 286 -8.11 -9.54 10.57
N SER A 287 -9.44 -9.58 10.71
CA SER A 287 -10.09 -9.77 12.00
C SER A 287 -9.69 -11.11 12.65
N GLU A 288 -9.77 -12.19 11.88
CA GLU A 288 -9.41 -13.56 12.32
C GLU A 288 -7.90 -13.68 12.65
N PHE A 289 -7.05 -12.94 11.94
CA PHE A 289 -5.63 -12.88 12.28
C PHE A 289 -5.38 -12.11 13.58
N LYS A 290 -6.12 -11.01 13.81
CA LYS A 290 -6.02 -10.21 15.04
C LYS A 290 -6.52 -10.95 16.27
N SER A 291 -7.59 -11.75 16.15
CA SER A 291 -8.13 -12.58 17.24
C SER A 291 -7.28 -13.82 17.54
N GLY A 292 -6.40 -14.22 16.61
CA GLY A 292 -5.60 -15.44 16.74
C GLY A 292 -6.28 -16.69 16.17
N ASP A 293 -7.49 -16.57 15.60
CA ASP A 293 -8.18 -17.66 14.91
C ASP A 293 -7.39 -18.18 13.70
N ILE A 294 -6.57 -17.31 13.11
CA ILE A 294 -5.63 -17.64 12.04
C ILE A 294 -4.21 -17.35 12.53
N ARG A 295 -3.39 -18.40 12.55
CA ARG A 295 -1.96 -18.31 12.90
C ARG A 295 -1.10 -17.60 11.86
N VAL A 296 -1.42 -17.76 10.57
CA VAL A 296 -0.60 -17.21 9.47
C VAL A 296 -1.41 -16.36 8.50
N LEU A 297 -0.99 -15.11 8.32
CA LEU A 297 -1.53 -14.24 7.27
C LEU A 297 -0.54 -14.17 6.11
N VAL A 298 -0.94 -14.65 4.93
CA VAL A 298 -0.08 -14.63 3.73
C VAL A 298 -0.44 -13.42 2.85
N ALA A 299 0.46 -12.45 2.74
CA ALA A 299 0.19 -11.18 2.10
C ALA A 299 1.08 -10.88 0.88
N THR A 300 0.54 -10.11 -0.07
CA THR A 300 1.36 -9.38 -1.06
C THR A 300 1.68 -7.98 -0.54
N ASP A 301 2.78 -7.37 -0.98
CA ASP A 301 3.21 -6.03 -0.56
C ASP A 301 2.09 -4.98 -0.55
N ILE A 302 1.40 -4.84 -1.69
CA ILE A 302 0.32 -3.86 -1.87
C ILE A 302 -0.80 -4.07 -0.83
N ALA A 303 -1.06 -5.32 -0.46
CA ALA A 303 -2.19 -5.64 0.40
C ALA A 303 -1.85 -5.57 1.88
N ALA A 304 -0.59 -5.81 2.27
CA ALA A 304 -0.11 -5.66 3.65
C ALA A 304 0.30 -4.22 3.99
N ARG A 305 0.58 -3.37 2.99
CA ARG A 305 0.73 -1.94 3.19
C ARG A 305 -0.58 -1.33 3.71
N GLY A 306 -0.50 -0.57 4.80
CA GLY A 306 -1.66 0.06 5.44
C GLY A 306 -2.56 -0.93 6.20
N ILE A 307 -2.10 -2.16 6.45
CA ILE A 307 -2.73 -3.00 7.47
C ILE A 307 -2.10 -2.67 8.83
N ASP A 308 -2.91 -2.12 9.74
CA ASP A 308 -2.69 -2.09 11.16
C ASP A 308 -2.86 -3.50 11.71
N ILE A 309 -1.75 -4.21 11.77
CA ILE A 309 -1.62 -5.46 12.48
C ILE A 309 -0.88 -5.13 13.79
N PRO A 310 -1.29 -5.74 14.92
CA PRO A 310 -0.51 -5.68 16.16
C PRO A 310 0.97 -5.96 15.90
N GLN A 311 1.83 -5.46 16.79
CA GLN A 311 3.24 -5.83 16.82
C GLN A 311 3.36 -7.36 16.70
N LEU A 312 3.96 -7.83 15.61
CA LEU A 312 4.11 -9.27 15.38
C LEU A 312 5.44 -9.74 15.93
N PRO A 313 5.51 -10.92 16.55
CA PRO A 313 6.78 -11.46 16.99
C PRO A 313 7.62 -11.93 15.78
N GLN A 314 6.96 -12.41 14.70
CA GLN A 314 7.62 -12.94 13.50
C GLN A 314 7.04 -12.40 12.21
N VAL A 315 7.94 -11.97 11.32
CA VAL A 315 7.67 -11.64 9.93
C VAL A 315 8.52 -12.54 9.04
N VAL A 316 7.92 -13.12 8.00
CA VAL A 316 8.63 -13.99 7.05
C VAL A 316 8.53 -13.42 5.64
N ASN A 317 9.66 -13.20 4.99
CA ASN A 317 9.74 -13.02 3.54
C ASN A 317 9.85 -14.40 2.89
N PHE A 318 8.72 -14.96 2.46
CA PHE A 318 8.71 -16.23 1.71
C PHE A 318 9.33 -16.06 0.31
N GLU A 319 9.11 -14.90 -0.28
CA GLU A 319 9.80 -14.41 -1.49
C GLU A 319 10.29 -12.99 -1.20
N LEU A 320 11.50 -12.64 -1.64
CA LEU A 320 12.02 -11.29 -1.45
C LEU A 320 11.25 -10.26 -2.30
N PRO A 321 11.12 -9.00 -1.85
CA PRO A 321 10.56 -7.95 -2.68
C PRO A 321 11.51 -7.60 -3.84
N ASN A 322 10.95 -7.16 -4.95
CA ASN A 322 11.72 -6.69 -6.12
C ASN A 322 12.27 -5.26 -5.95
N VAL A 323 11.82 -4.55 -4.91
CA VAL A 323 12.25 -3.19 -4.55
C VAL A 323 12.79 -3.28 -3.13
N ALA A 324 14.03 -2.86 -2.91
CA ALA A 324 14.72 -3.03 -1.65
C ALA A 324 14.02 -2.29 -0.50
N GLU A 325 13.45 -1.13 -0.78
CA GLU A 325 12.72 -0.30 0.17
C GLU A 325 11.53 -1.05 0.76
N ASP A 326 10.89 -1.92 -0.02
CA ASP A 326 9.78 -2.74 0.45
C ASP A 326 10.19 -3.70 1.55
N TYR A 327 11.44 -4.17 1.56
CA TYR A 327 11.94 -5.03 2.62
C TYR A 327 11.85 -4.34 3.99
N VAL A 328 12.29 -3.08 4.08
CA VAL A 328 12.20 -2.29 5.31
C VAL A 328 10.75 -2.14 5.77
N HIS A 329 9.82 -1.96 4.82
CA HIS A 329 8.38 -1.87 5.11
C HIS A 329 7.76 -3.18 5.60
N ARG A 330 8.24 -4.32 5.08
CA ARG A 330 7.80 -5.66 5.47
C ARG A 330 8.27 -5.97 6.89
N ILE A 331 9.56 -5.81 7.16
CA ILE A 331 10.12 -6.14 8.48
C ILE A 331 9.70 -5.15 9.56
N GLY A 332 9.34 -3.91 9.20
CA GLY A 332 8.72 -2.93 10.11
C GLY A 332 7.31 -3.31 10.59
N ARG A 333 6.83 -4.53 10.31
CA ARG A 333 5.65 -5.15 10.95
C ARG A 333 5.98 -5.86 12.26
N THR A 334 7.27 -6.02 12.56
CA THR A 334 7.80 -6.49 13.83
C THR A 334 8.77 -5.43 14.40
N GLY A 335 9.27 -5.64 15.62
CA GLY A 335 10.23 -4.75 16.28
C GLY A 335 9.76 -3.32 16.67
N ARG A 336 8.45 -3.04 16.72
CA ARG A 336 7.92 -1.71 17.09
C ARG A 336 7.96 -1.46 18.59
N ALA A 337 7.91 -0.17 18.96
CA ALA A 337 7.76 0.30 20.35
C ALA A 337 8.82 -0.22 21.35
N GLY A 338 10.02 -0.59 20.87
CA GLY A 338 11.11 -1.07 21.71
C GLY A 338 11.15 -2.59 21.90
N GLU A 339 10.09 -3.30 21.51
CA GLU A 339 10.02 -4.76 21.59
C GLU A 339 10.91 -5.43 20.54
N ALA A 340 11.53 -6.55 20.91
CA ALA A 340 12.31 -7.36 19.98
C ALA A 340 11.42 -8.10 18.99
N GLY A 341 11.91 -8.28 17.76
CA GLY A 341 11.18 -8.92 16.68
C GLY A 341 12.09 -9.72 15.76
N LYS A 342 11.57 -10.75 15.09
CA LYS A 342 12.34 -11.54 14.12
C LYS A 342 11.79 -11.39 12.70
N ALA A 343 12.69 -11.08 11.78
CA ALA A 343 12.43 -11.00 10.35
C ALA A 343 13.25 -12.06 9.60
N ILE A 344 12.56 -13.08 9.10
CA ILE A 344 13.17 -14.24 8.45
C ILE A 344 12.97 -14.14 6.94
N SER A 345 14.03 -14.30 6.15
CA SER A 345 13.94 -14.37 4.69
C SER A 345 14.31 -15.75 4.18
N LEU A 346 13.38 -16.41 3.49
CA LEU A 346 13.68 -17.65 2.76
C LEU A 346 14.16 -17.26 1.35
N VAL A 347 15.42 -17.53 1.02
CA VAL A 347 16.05 -17.00 -0.20
C VAL A 347 16.57 -18.13 -1.07
N CYS A 348 16.20 -18.14 -2.35
CA CYS A 348 16.80 -19.03 -3.33
C CYS A 348 17.84 -18.31 -4.19
N ALA A 349 18.69 -19.08 -4.89
CA ALA A 349 19.77 -18.52 -5.71
C ALA A 349 19.28 -17.51 -6.77
N ALA A 350 18.06 -17.67 -7.30
CA ALA A 350 17.48 -16.76 -8.28
C ALA A 350 17.09 -15.37 -7.69
N GLU A 351 17.05 -15.23 -6.37
CA GLU A 351 16.70 -13.99 -5.67
C GLU A 351 17.95 -13.29 -5.09
N ALA A 352 19.15 -13.71 -5.48
CA ALA A 352 20.40 -13.12 -5.00
C ALA A 352 20.49 -11.61 -5.31
N ASP A 353 20.09 -11.18 -6.50
CA ASP A 353 20.11 -9.76 -6.86
C ASP A 353 19.15 -8.91 -6.00
N ASP A 354 17.96 -9.46 -5.68
CA ASP A 354 17.01 -8.81 -4.77
C ASP A 354 17.63 -8.69 -3.36
N LEU A 355 18.27 -9.76 -2.86
CA LEU A 355 18.98 -9.77 -1.57
C LEU A 355 20.11 -8.73 -1.55
N PHE A 356 20.91 -8.63 -2.60
CA PHE A 356 22.01 -7.67 -2.69
C PHE A 356 21.52 -6.22 -2.68
N GLY A 357 20.40 -5.95 -3.36
CA GLY A 357 19.74 -4.65 -3.30
C GLY A 357 19.30 -4.29 -1.88
N ILE A 358 18.76 -5.26 -1.15
CA ILE A 358 18.33 -5.10 0.24
C ILE A 358 19.53 -4.83 1.16
N GLU A 359 20.54 -5.70 1.14
CA GLU A 359 21.75 -5.57 1.96
C GLU A 359 22.47 -4.24 1.72
N ARG A 360 22.50 -3.80 0.46
CA ARG A 360 23.00 -2.48 0.09
C ARG A 360 22.13 -1.36 0.66
N LEU A 361 20.80 -1.45 0.61
CA LEU A 361 19.93 -0.41 1.15
C LEU A 361 20.12 -0.26 2.67
N ILE A 362 20.17 -1.38 3.39
CA ILE A 362 20.30 -1.41 4.86
C ILE A 362 21.76 -1.33 5.34
N GLN A 363 22.72 -1.27 4.40
CA GLN A 363 24.16 -1.20 4.66
C GLN A 363 24.68 -2.35 5.55
N THR A 364 24.07 -3.53 5.47
CA THR A 364 24.36 -4.68 6.32
C THR A 364 24.22 -5.98 5.51
N VAL A 365 25.20 -6.88 5.60
CA VAL A 365 25.09 -8.25 5.07
C VAL A 365 24.29 -9.08 6.06
N LEU A 366 23.22 -9.73 5.60
CA LEU A 366 22.33 -10.47 6.48
C LEU A 366 22.95 -11.83 6.87
N PRO A 367 22.91 -12.21 8.15
CA PRO A 367 23.43 -13.50 8.59
C PRO A 367 22.65 -14.64 7.95
N ARG A 368 23.37 -15.67 7.51
CA ARG A 368 22.83 -16.84 6.84
C ARG A 368 22.80 -18.00 7.80
N ILE A 369 21.62 -18.59 7.97
CA ILE A 369 21.38 -19.70 8.88
C ILE A 369 20.95 -20.89 8.03
N GLU A 370 21.66 -22.02 8.19
CA GLU A 370 21.22 -23.28 7.61
C GLU A 370 20.12 -23.90 8.46
N LEU A 371 19.11 -24.47 7.81
CA LEU A 371 18.10 -25.27 8.50
C LEU A 371 18.37 -26.74 8.23
N ASP A 372 18.52 -27.52 9.29
CA ASP A 372 18.82 -28.95 9.21
C ASP A 372 17.82 -29.69 8.30
N GLY A 373 18.36 -30.46 7.36
CA GLY A 373 17.58 -31.19 6.35
C GLY A 373 17.13 -30.36 5.14
N TYR A 374 17.45 -29.07 5.08
CA TYR A 374 16.99 -28.15 4.04
C TYR A 374 18.10 -27.43 3.28
N GLN A 375 19.33 -27.92 3.37
CA GLN A 375 20.48 -27.37 2.63
C GLN A 375 20.14 -27.18 1.14
N PRO A 376 20.40 -25.99 0.58
CA PRO A 376 20.09 -25.70 -0.81
C PRO A 376 21.05 -26.42 -1.74
N THR A 377 20.54 -26.92 -2.85
CA THR A 377 21.36 -27.49 -3.92
C THR A 377 22.14 -26.39 -4.63
N ASN A 378 21.49 -25.24 -4.85
CA ASN A 378 22.10 -24.05 -5.44
C ASN A 378 22.41 -23.04 -4.34
N THR A 379 23.68 -22.80 -4.06
CA THR A 379 24.12 -21.84 -3.06
C THR A 379 23.71 -20.41 -3.43
N VAL A 380 23.17 -19.68 -2.46
CA VAL A 380 22.97 -18.23 -2.60
C VAL A 380 24.35 -17.57 -2.45
N PRO A 381 24.86 -16.80 -3.42
CA PRO A 381 26.16 -16.14 -3.28
C PRO A 381 26.14 -15.05 -2.20
N GLU A 382 27.25 -14.85 -1.49
CA GLU A 382 27.42 -13.72 -0.56
C GLU A 382 27.63 -12.40 -1.30
N SER A 383 27.02 -11.33 -0.79
CA SER A 383 27.21 -10.00 -1.36
C SER A 383 28.56 -9.43 -0.97
N LYS A 384 29.17 -8.70 -1.89
CA LYS A 384 30.25 -7.77 -1.58
C LYS A 384 29.58 -6.42 -1.32
N LEU A 385 29.37 -6.08 -0.04
CA LEU A 385 28.60 -4.90 0.36
C LEU A 385 29.19 -3.62 -0.30
N ASP A 386 28.45 -3.02 -1.23
CA ASP A 386 28.82 -1.76 -1.86
C ASP A 386 28.22 -0.58 -1.09
N THR A 387 29.02 0.04 -0.23
CA THR A 387 28.61 1.16 0.63
C THR A 387 28.50 2.49 -0.09
N ARG A 388 28.80 2.55 -1.40
CA ARG A 388 28.70 3.80 -2.18
C ARG A 388 27.22 4.22 -2.36
N PRO A 389 26.91 5.53 -2.33
CA PRO A 389 25.55 6.04 -2.50
C PRO A 389 24.87 5.50 -3.75
N ILE A 390 23.63 5.00 -3.60
CA ILE A 390 22.81 4.54 -4.72
C ILE A 390 22.46 5.77 -5.58
N LYS A 391 23.06 5.88 -6.76
CA LYS A 391 22.71 6.95 -7.71
C LYS A 391 21.28 6.70 -8.23
N PRO A 392 20.37 7.69 -8.19
CA PRO A 392 19.03 7.53 -8.74
C PRO A 392 19.12 7.15 -10.22
N LYS A 393 18.39 6.09 -10.62
CA LYS A 393 18.30 5.69 -12.03
C LYS A 393 17.65 6.83 -12.80
N LYS A 394 18.43 7.58 -13.58
CA LYS A 394 17.90 8.58 -14.51
C LYS A 394 16.85 7.90 -15.42
N PRO A 395 15.65 8.47 -15.58
CA PRO A 395 14.64 7.88 -16.45
C PRO A 395 15.23 7.69 -17.86
N LYS A 396 15.08 6.49 -18.42
CA LYS A 396 15.49 6.21 -19.80
C LYS A 396 14.76 7.20 -20.70
N LYS A 397 15.52 8.09 -21.37
CA LYS A 397 14.96 9.00 -22.38
C LYS A 397 14.13 8.16 -23.37
N PRO A 398 12.91 8.59 -23.74
CA PRO A 398 12.15 7.93 -24.79
C PRO A 398 13.03 7.84 -26.03
N LYS A 399 13.17 6.65 -26.61
CA LYS A 399 13.79 6.51 -27.94
C LYS A 399 12.96 7.38 -28.89
N LYS A 400 13.56 8.45 -29.42
CA LYS A 400 12.94 9.25 -30.48
C LYS A 400 12.55 8.29 -31.62
N PRO A 401 11.34 8.38 -32.18
CA PRO A 401 11.03 7.67 -33.41
C PRO A 401 12.02 8.13 -34.48
N VAL A 402 12.64 7.17 -35.16
CA VAL A 402 13.46 7.44 -36.34
C VAL A 402 12.51 8.02 -37.39
N ALA A 403 12.67 9.32 -37.67
CA ALA A 403 11.93 9.97 -38.75
C ALA A 403 12.36 9.33 -40.07
N ALA A 404 11.38 8.84 -40.83
CA ALA A 404 11.55 8.34 -42.17
C ALA A 404 12.19 9.43 -43.05
N HIS A 405 13.20 9.03 -43.83
CA HIS A 405 13.89 9.89 -44.79
C HIS A 405 12.89 10.53 -45.77
N ALA A 406 12.73 11.85 -45.66
CA ALA A 406 12.16 12.67 -46.72
C ALA A 406 13.28 13.03 -47.72
N ASN A 407 13.11 12.58 -48.96
CA ASN A 407 13.88 13.00 -50.13
C ASN A 407 13.81 14.52 -50.32
N LYS A 408 14.96 15.17 -50.57
CA LYS A 408 15.11 16.37 -51.42
C LYS A 408 16.59 16.54 -51.82
N PRO A 409 16.90 17.23 -52.94
CA PRO A 409 17.89 16.83 -53.92
C PRO A 409 19.22 17.58 -53.83
N SER A 410 20.18 17.07 -54.61
CA SER A 410 21.57 17.49 -54.75
C SER A 410 21.79 18.94 -55.16
N THR A 411 22.87 19.53 -54.64
CA THR A 411 23.75 20.42 -55.42
C THR A 411 25.22 20.17 -55.08
N ASN A 412 26.02 20.31 -56.13
CA ASN A 412 27.42 19.98 -56.35
C ASN A 412 28.41 20.85 -55.55
N GLU A 413 29.59 20.25 -55.31
CA GLU A 413 30.96 20.79 -55.26
C GLU A 413 31.72 19.97 -54.20
N GLY A 414 32.84 19.30 -54.44
CA GLY A 414 33.79 19.31 -55.52
C GLY A 414 35.13 18.82 -54.92
N ASN A 415 35.89 18.10 -55.73
CA ASN A 415 37.35 17.95 -55.67
C ASN A 415 37.99 16.68 -55.05
N LYS A 416 38.47 15.86 -56.02
CA LYS A 416 39.81 15.23 -56.15
C LYS A 416 40.20 14.02 -55.28
N GLY A 417 40.48 12.92 -56.00
CA GLY A 417 41.52 11.96 -55.66
C GLY A 417 41.20 10.51 -56.06
N ASN A 418 41.58 10.10 -57.27
CA ASN A 418 41.58 8.72 -57.77
C ASN A 418 43.04 8.41 -58.21
N PRO A 419 43.43 7.21 -58.69
CA PRO A 419 42.99 5.83 -58.44
C PRO A 419 44.19 4.86 -58.20
N SER A 420 43.94 3.58 -57.86
CA SER A 420 44.52 2.39 -58.56
C SER A 420 44.29 1.08 -57.78
N ALA A 421 43.61 0.11 -58.43
CA ALA A 421 44.10 -1.24 -58.78
C ALA A 421 43.92 -2.29 -57.65
N THR A 422 43.42 -3.52 -57.82
CA THR A 422 43.00 -4.38 -58.96
C THR A 422 42.16 -5.55 -58.36
N PRO A 423 41.52 -6.41 -59.17
CA PRO A 423 40.32 -7.15 -58.79
C PRO A 423 40.59 -8.61 -58.39
N ASN A 424 39.67 -9.24 -57.63
CA ASN A 424 39.59 -10.71 -57.66
C ASN A 424 38.16 -11.29 -57.64
N LYS A 425 37.85 -11.86 -58.81
CA LYS A 425 37.04 -13.04 -59.16
C LYS A 425 36.05 -13.65 -58.15
N ARG A 426 34.77 -13.60 -58.58
CA ARG A 426 33.89 -14.74 -58.95
C ARG A 426 33.88 -15.98 -58.03
N ARG A 427 32.70 -16.26 -57.44
CA ARG A 427 32.13 -17.62 -57.46
C ARG A 427 30.61 -17.60 -57.77
N ARG A 428 30.24 -18.46 -58.72
CA ARG A 428 28.92 -18.75 -59.33
C ARG A 428 27.87 -19.18 -58.28
N ARG A 429 26.60 -18.74 -58.37
CA ARG A 429 25.43 -19.37 -59.08
C ARG A 429 25.16 -20.79 -58.54
N LYS A 430 24.00 -21.12 -57.94
CA LYS A 430 22.65 -21.20 -58.56
C LYS A 430 21.51 -21.44 -57.50
N PRO A 431 20.23 -21.39 -57.92
CA PRO A 431 19.01 -21.27 -57.08
C PRO A 431 18.15 -22.55 -56.99
N ASN A 432 17.11 -22.53 -56.14
CA ASN A 432 15.79 -23.19 -56.32
C ASN A 432 14.86 -22.76 -55.16
N SER A 433 13.73 -22.09 -55.39
CA SER A 433 12.39 -22.62 -55.72
C SER A 433 11.84 -23.65 -54.72
N ASN A 434 10.86 -23.23 -53.90
CA ASN A 434 9.52 -23.84 -53.94
C ASN A 434 8.53 -23.04 -53.09
N ALA A 435 7.51 -22.55 -53.78
CA ALA A 435 6.24 -22.13 -53.22
C ALA A 435 5.37 -23.36 -52.98
N SER A 436 4.63 -23.37 -51.87
CA SER A 436 3.25 -23.88 -51.74
C SER A 436 2.90 -24.03 -50.26
N GLY A 437 1.71 -23.58 -49.86
CA GLY A 437 1.16 -23.92 -48.55
C GLY A 437 0.23 -22.87 -47.94
N ASN A 438 -0.73 -22.36 -48.71
CA ASN A 438 -1.89 -21.66 -48.16
C ASN A 438 -2.99 -22.71 -47.93
N ASN A 439 -3.48 -22.88 -46.70
CA ASN A 439 -4.80 -23.47 -46.49
C ASN A 439 -5.45 -22.98 -45.20
N ALA A 440 -6.45 -22.12 -45.36
CA ALA A 440 -7.44 -21.73 -44.38
C ALA A 440 -8.80 -21.80 -45.07
N ASN A 441 -9.68 -22.69 -44.59
CA ASN A 441 -11.07 -22.35 -44.22
C ASN A 441 -11.87 -23.61 -43.92
N ALA A 442 -12.41 -23.63 -42.70
CA ALA A 442 -13.53 -24.48 -42.31
C ALA A 442 -14.79 -23.61 -42.27
N THR A 443 -15.77 -24.10 -43.02
CA THR A 443 -17.20 -23.83 -43.08
C THR A 443 -17.89 -23.49 -41.75
N LYS A 444 -18.84 -22.53 -41.79
CA LYS A 444 -20.20 -22.72 -41.23
C LYS A 444 -21.21 -21.70 -41.76
N THR A 445 -22.39 -22.23 -42.01
CA THR A 445 -23.56 -21.70 -42.72
C THR A 445 -24.63 -21.11 -41.78
N ASN A 446 -25.50 -20.31 -42.42
CA ASN A 446 -26.76 -19.65 -42.01
C ASN A 446 -27.68 -20.30 -40.97
N GLY A 447 -28.52 -19.47 -40.33
CA GLY A 447 -29.83 -19.89 -39.82
C GLY A 447 -30.54 -18.87 -38.93
N ASN A 448 -31.81 -18.57 -39.23
CA ASN A 448 -32.61 -17.41 -38.80
C ASN A 448 -33.66 -17.76 -37.72
N SER A 449 -34.24 -16.71 -37.11
CA SER A 449 -35.62 -16.57 -36.56
C SER A 449 -36.01 -17.14 -35.18
N GLY A 450 -36.82 -16.35 -34.45
CA GLY A 450 -37.80 -16.86 -33.48
C GLY A 450 -37.99 -16.08 -32.16
N LYS A 451 -38.92 -15.12 -32.14
CA LYS A 451 -39.69 -14.71 -30.94
C LYS A 451 -40.91 -15.65 -30.83
N PRO A 452 -41.50 -15.90 -29.62
CA PRO A 452 -42.61 -15.04 -29.16
C PRO A 452 -42.75 -14.92 -27.62
N ALA A 453 -43.82 -14.21 -27.21
CA ALA A 453 -44.14 -13.69 -25.88
C ALA A 453 -45.11 -14.57 -25.05
N GLY A 454 -45.22 -14.27 -23.74
CA GLY A 454 -46.51 -14.28 -22.99
C GLY A 454 -46.73 -15.30 -21.85
N LYS A 455 -46.58 -14.83 -20.58
CA LYS A 455 -47.45 -14.93 -19.34
C LYS A 455 -48.28 -16.22 -19.01
N PRO A 456 -48.89 -16.38 -17.79
CA PRO A 456 -48.70 -15.70 -16.48
C PRO A 456 -48.73 -16.62 -15.21
N GLY A 457 -48.29 -16.07 -14.07
CA GLY A 457 -49.01 -16.15 -12.78
C GLY A 457 -48.75 -17.33 -11.84
N GLN A 458 -48.30 -17.05 -10.61
CA GLN A 458 -49.00 -17.51 -9.40
C GLN A 458 -48.53 -16.79 -8.13
N SER A 459 -49.50 -16.60 -7.25
CA SER A 459 -49.48 -15.87 -6.00
C SER A 459 -49.13 -16.80 -4.83
N ARG A 460 -48.66 -16.20 -3.72
CA ARG A 460 -48.72 -16.60 -2.28
C ARG A 460 -47.38 -16.26 -1.62
N ARG A 461 -47.29 -15.75 -0.40
CA ARG A 461 -48.25 -15.33 0.64
C ARG A 461 -47.43 -14.52 1.66
N ARG A 462 -48.00 -13.45 2.20
CA ARG A 462 -47.53 -12.75 3.39
C ARG A 462 -47.57 -13.69 4.61
N ALA A 463 -46.57 -13.61 5.47
CA ALA A 463 -46.67 -14.00 6.87
C ALA A 463 -46.10 -12.88 7.75
N ALA A 464 -46.94 -12.36 8.64
CA ALA A 464 -46.60 -11.40 9.69
C ALA A 464 -46.19 -12.15 10.98
N PRO A 465 -45.51 -11.48 11.95
CA PRO A 465 -44.91 -12.13 13.11
C PRO A 465 -45.87 -12.16 14.32
N LYS A 466 -45.60 -13.06 15.29
CA LYS A 466 -46.27 -13.14 16.59
C LYS A 466 -45.33 -13.82 17.62
N PRO A 467 -45.56 -13.69 18.95
CA PRO A 467 -44.89 -12.69 19.78
C PRO A 467 -44.11 -13.27 20.98
N ALA A 468 -43.64 -12.34 21.83
CA ALA A 468 -42.87 -12.50 23.05
C ALA A 468 -43.35 -13.56 24.07
N VAL A 469 -42.36 -14.11 24.79
CA VAL A 469 -42.54 -14.78 26.10
C VAL A 469 -41.55 -14.13 27.09
N LYS A 470 -42.07 -13.76 28.25
CA LYS A 470 -41.37 -13.38 29.49
C LYS A 470 -41.44 -14.55 30.49
N ALA A 471 -40.58 -14.48 31.50
CA ALA A 471 -40.45 -15.30 32.73
C ALA A 471 -39.64 -16.59 32.56
N ASN A 472 -38.63 -16.92 33.38
CA ASN A 472 -38.19 -16.43 34.70
C ASN A 472 -36.76 -15.89 34.70
#